data_AF-A0A6P2D0V2-F1
#
_entry.id   AF-A0A6P2D0V2-F1
#
_cell.length_a   1.000
_cell.length_b   1.000
_cell.length_c   1.000
_cell.angle_alpha   90.00
_cell.angle_beta   90.00
_cell.angle_gamma   90.00
#
_symmetry.space_group_name_H-M   'P 1'
#
loop_
_entity.id
_entity.type
_entity.pdbx_description
1 polymer ?
#
loop_
_entity_poly.entity_id
_entity_poly.type
_entity_poly.pdbx_seq_one_letter_code
_entity_poly.pdbx_strand_id
1 'polypeptide(L)'
;MTIRVALATITISTALFACIGGGLGWAVGAYHPGYYRAMFRTGQEPWFDPVSIGVGQGVGQGVAGGATVGLIVVALFVWRDVRMRRLAIEAGEPDPATTTW
;
A
#
# COMPACT_ATOMS: atom_id res chain seq x y z
N MET A 1 6.07 -18.19 3.06
CA MET A 1 5.24 -17.08 3.54
C MET A 1 3.85 -17.60 3.88
N THR A 2 3.29 -17.29 5.04
CA THR A 2 1.92 -17.71 5.40
C THR A 2 0.89 -16.67 4.94
N ILE A 3 -0.35 -17.10 4.71
CA ILE A 3 -1.46 -16.20 4.31
C ILE A 3 -1.64 -15.06 5.32
N ARG A 4 -1.52 -15.34 6.62
CA ARG A 4 -1.63 -14.32 7.68
C ARG A 4 -0.59 -13.21 7.52
N VAL A 5 0.65 -13.58 7.21
CA VAL A 5 1.74 -12.61 7.00
C VAL A 5 1.48 -11.80 5.73
N ALA A 6 0.99 -12.41 4.66
CA ALA A 6 0.64 -11.70 3.43
C ALA A 6 -0.45 -10.64 3.64
N LEU A 7 -1.54 -11.04 4.29
CA LEU A 7 -2.63 -10.12 4.62
C LEU A 7 -2.15 -9.00 5.55
N ALA A 8 -1.32 -9.31 6.55
CA ALA A 8 -0.75 -8.31 7.43
C ALA A 8 0.14 -7.31 6.67
N THR A 9 1.01 -7.78 5.77
CA THR A 9 1.87 -6.90 4.95
C THR A 9 1.06 -5.94 4.10
N ILE A 10 0.02 -6.42 3.41
CA ILE A 10 -0.83 -5.58 2.56
C ILE A 10 -1.59 -4.56 3.42
N THR A 11 -2.19 -4.99 4.54
CA THR A 11 -2.97 -4.10 5.42
C THR A 11 -2.09 -3.03 6.04
N ILE A 12 -0.92 -3.40 6.57
CA ILE A 12 0.02 -2.44 7.18
C ILE A 12 0.55 -1.46 6.13
N SER A 13 0.92 -1.94 4.95
CA SER A 13 1.38 -1.08 3.85
C SER A 13 0.29 -0.09 3.42
N THR A 14 -0.94 -0.59 3.22
CA THR A 14 -2.10 0.24 2.89
C THR A 14 -2.37 1.29 3.94
N ALA A 15 -2.41 0.90 5.22
CA ALA A 15 -2.67 1.82 6.33
C ALA A 15 -1.58 2.88 6.46
N LEU A 16 -0.31 2.48 6.36
CA LEU A 16 0.83 3.39 6.43
C LEU A 16 0.76 4.46 5.33
N PHE A 17 0.57 4.04 4.08
CA PHE A 17 0.48 4.98 2.97
C PHE A 17 -0.80 5.81 3.02
N ALA A 18 -1.91 5.27 3.51
CA ALA A 18 -3.13 6.04 3.75
C ALA A 18 -2.91 7.16 4.79
N CYS A 19 -2.20 6.86 5.89
CA CYS A 19 -1.85 7.85 6.90
C CYS A 19 -0.88 8.91 6.35
N ILE A 20 0.14 8.49 5.60
CA ILE A 20 1.10 9.43 4.98
C ILE A 20 0.39 10.31 3.95
N GLY A 21 -0.38 9.72 3.05
CA GLY A 21 -1.14 10.44 2.03
C GLY A 21 -2.16 11.39 2.64
N GLY A 22 -2.92 10.93 3.64
CA GLY A 22 -3.86 11.77 4.38
C GLY A 22 -3.19 12.93 5.12
N GLY A 23 -2.03 12.69 5.74
CA GLY A 23 -1.25 13.72 6.40
C GLY A 23 -0.68 14.76 5.43
N LEU A 24 -0.16 14.32 4.28
CA LEU A 24 0.30 15.22 3.21
C LEU A 24 -0.86 16.02 2.61
N GLY A 25 -1.99 15.37 2.35
CA GLY A 25 -3.19 16.01 1.84
C GLY A 25 -3.76 17.05 2.80
N TRP A 26 -3.79 16.73 4.09
CA TRP A 26 -4.12 17.68 5.16
C TRP A 26 -3.16 18.88 5.16
N ALA A 27 -1.85 18.62 5.11
CA ALA A 27 -0.84 19.68 5.12
C ALA A 27 -0.99 20.62 3.92
N VAL A 28 -1.19 20.09 2.70
CA VAL A 28 -1.41 20.92 1.51
C VAL A 28 -2.71 21.72 1.65
N GLY A 29 -3.78 21.10 2.16
CA GLY A 29 -5.07 21.79 2.35
C GLY A 29 -4.98 22.93 3.37
N ALA A 30 -4.20 22.75 4.43
CA ALA A 30 -4.02 23.72 5.50
C ALA A 30 -3.05 24.86 5.13
N TYR A 31 -1.90 24.53 4.53
CA TYR A 31 -0.85 25.52 4.23
C TYR A 31 -0.99 26.18 2.84
N HIS A 32 -1.56 25.45 1.87
CA HIS A 32 -1.75 25.93 0.50
C HIS A 32 -3.18 25.67 -0.01
N PRO A 33 -4.22 26.24 0.64
CA PRO A 33 -5.61 26.04 0.21
C PRO A 33 -5.85 26.46 -1.25
N GLY A 34 -5.08 27.42 -1.76
CA GLY A 34 -5.11 27.85 -3.16
C GLY A 34 -4.77 26.74 -4.17
N TYR A 35 -3.98 25.73 -3.77
CA TYR A 35 -3.64 24.59 -4.63
C TYR A 35 -4.90 23.80 -5.00
N TYR A 36 -5.67 23.36 -4.00
CA TYR A 36 -6.91 22.62 -4.26
C TYR A 36 -7.98 23.51 -4.89
N ARG A 37 -8.04 24.80 -4.53
CA ARG A 37 -8.98 25.72 -5.18
C ARG A 37 -8.69 25.97 -6.66
N ALA A 38 -7.43 25.93 -7.09
CA ALA A 38 -7.06 26.05 -8.50
C ALA A 38 -7.23 24.72 -9.25
N MET A 39 -7.03 23.59 -8.57
CA MET A 39 -7.12 22.25 -9.15
C MET A 39 -8.56 21.82 -9.43
N PHE A 40 -9.51 22.21 -8.59
CA PHE A 40 -10.92 21.84 -8.73
C PHE A 40 -11.74 22.96 -9.36
N ARG A 41 -12.57 22.65 -10.35
CA ARG A 41 -13.49 23.63 -11.00
C ARG A 41 -14.43 24.33 -10.01
N THR A 42 -14.82 23.63 -8.94
CA THR A 42 -15.66 24.14 -7.86
C THR A 42 -14.86 24.79 -6.73
N GLY A 43 -13.56 25.04 -6.92
CA GLY A 43 -12.66 25.54 -5.87
C GLY A 43 -12.97 26.95 -5.37
N GLN A 44 -13.73 27.74 -6.12
CA GLN A 44 -14.16 29.08 -5.72
C GLN A 44 -15.49 29.08 -4.96
N GLU A 45 -16.14 27.92 -4.83
CA GLU A 45 -17.43 27.84 -4.16
C GLU A 45 -17.29 28.02 -2.64
N PRO A 46 -18.23 28.73 -1.97
CA PRO A 46 -18.15 29.00 -0.53
C PRO A 46 -18.12 27.74 0.34
N TRP A 47 -18.69 26.63 -0.14
CA TRP A 47 -18.70 25.34 0.55
C TRP A 47 -17.45 24.48 0.26
N PHE A 48 -16.51 24.98 -0.55
CA PHE A 48 -15.28 24.27 -0.86
C PHE A 48 -14.31 24.34 0.32
N ASP A 49 -14.09 23.19 0.97
CA ASP A 49 -13.08 23.00 2.00
C ASP A 49 -11.82 22.30 1.42
N PRO A 50 -10.71 23.04 1.23
CA PRO A 50 -9.45 22.49 0.74
C PRO A 50 -8.86 21.40 1.64
N VAL A 51 -9.12 21.43 2.94
CA VAL A 51 -8.57 20.46 3.90
C VAL A 51 -9.28 19.12 3.74
N SER A 52 -10.62 19.11 3.72
CA SER A 52 -11.41 17.90 3.49
C SER A 52 -11.08 17.24 2.14
N ILE A 53 -10.97 18.05 1.08
CA ILE A 53 -10.55 17.56 -0.24
C ILE A 53 -9.14 16.97 -0.19
N GLY A 54 -8.19 17.67 0.42
CA GLY A 54 -6.82 17.20 0.54
C GLY A 54 -6.70 15.88 1.29
N VAL A 55 -7.36 15.75 2.43
CA VAL A 55 -7.42 14.50 3.19
C VAL A 55 -8.04 13.38 2.36
N GLY A 56 -9.19 13.61 1.72
CA GLY A 56 -9.85 12.59 0.90
C GLY A 56 -8.98 12.10 -0.25
N GLN A 57 -8.35 13.03 -0.98
CA GLN A 57 -7.46 12.72 -2.10
C GLN A 57 -6.20 11.99 -1.62
N GLY A 58 -5.59 12.50 -0.55
CA GLY A 58 -4.39 11.94 0.07
C GLY A 58 -4.60 10.53 0.61
N VAL A 59 -5.68 10.29 1.35
CA VAL A 59 -6.05 8.95 1.83
C VAL A 59 -6.33 8.02 0.66
N GLY A 60 -7.11 8.46 -0.34
CA GLY A 60 -7.43 7.63 -1.52
C GLY A 60 -6.19 7.20 -2.30
N GLN A 61 -5.28 8.13 -2.59
CA GLN A 61 -4.01 7.83 -3.25
C GLN A 61 -3.10 6.97 -2.37
N GLY A 62 -3.07 7.24 -1.07
CA GLY A 62 -2.33 6.45 -0.09
C GLY A 62 -2.80 5.00 -0.02
N VAL A 63 -4.11 4.75 0.00
CA VAL A 63 -4.68 3.40 -0.05
C VAL A 63 -4.27 2.67 -1.33
N ALA A 64 -4.45 3.31 -2.49
CA ALA A 64 -4.11 2.71 -3.78
C ALA A 64 -2.60 2.40 -3.89
N GLY A 65 -1.75 3.35 -3.50
CA GLY A 65 -0.29 3.19 -3.50
C GLY A 65 0.17 2.12 -2.52
N GLY A 66 -0.31 2.17 -1.27
CA GLY A 66 0.05 1.23 -0.22
C GLY A 66 -0.39 -0.20 -0.53
N ALA A 67 -1.58 -0.39 -1.11
CA ALA A 67 -2.04 -1.70 -1.57
C ALA A 67 -1.16 -2.24 -2.70
N THR A 68 -0.81 -1.39 -3.68
CA THR A 68 0.07 -1.76 -4.80
C THR A 68 1.45 -2.19 -4.30
N VAL A 69 2.07 -1.40 -3.43
CA VAL A 69 3.37 -1.73 -2.82
C VAL A 69 3.27 -3.01 -2.01
N GLY A 70 2.22 -3.17 -1.19
CA GLY A 70 1.98 -4.38 -0.40
C GLY A 70 1.90 -5.63 -1.27
N LEU A 71 1.15 -5.57 -2.37
CA LEU A 71 1.02 -6.67 -3.34
C LEU A 71 2.36 -7.01 -4.00
N ILE A 72 3.14 -6.01 -4.41
CA ILE A 72 4.46 -6.23 -5.00
C ILE A 72 5.38 -6.95 -4.02
N VAL A 73 5.43 -6.49 -2.76
CA VAL A 73 6.25 -7.11 -1.72
C VAL A 73 5.83 -8.57 -1.50
N VAL A 74 4.52 -8.84 -1.35
CA VAL A 74 4.02 -10.21 -1.22
C VAL A 74 4.41 -11.07 -2.43
N ALA A 75 4.26 -10.56 -3.66
CA ALA A 75 4.62 -11.27 -4.87
C ALA A 75 6.11 -11.63 -4.92
N LEU A 76 6.99 -10.70 -4.53
CA LEU A 76 8.44 -10.95 -4.45
C LEU A 76 8.79 -12.02 -3.43
N PHE A 77 8.17 -12.00 -2.24
CA PHE A 77 8.40 -13.01 -1.22
C PHE A 77 7.89 -14.39 -1.65
N VAL A 78 6.70 -14.46 -2.24
CA VAL A 78 6.15 -15.71 -2.78
C VAL A 78 7.05 -16.25 -3.87
N TRP A 79 7.50 -15.42 -4.80
CA TRP A 79 8.41 -15.82 -5.87
C TRP A 79 9.74 -16.35 -5.33
N ARG A 80 10.33 -15.66 -4.36
CA ARG A 80 11.56 -16.10 -3.68
C ARG A 80 11.38 -17.46 -3.01
N ASP A 81 10.29 -17.64 -2.25
CA ASP A 81 10.04 -18.89 -1.53
C ASP A 81 9.80 -20.06 -2.51
N VAL A 82 9.10 -19.83 -3.62
CA VAL A 82 8.93 -20.84 -4.69
C VAL A 82 10.26 -21.16 -5.36
N ARG A 83 11.08 -20.15 -5.66
CA ARG A 83 12.38 -20.35 -6.30
C ARG A 83 13.34 -21.15 -5.41
N MET A 84 13.41 -20.83 -4.12
CA MET A 84 14.27 -21.55 -3.17
C MET A 84 13.83 -23.01 -3.01
N ARG A 85 12.51 -23.28 -2.96
CA ARG A 85 11.98 -24.65 -2.92
C ARG A 85 12.37 -25.46 -4.16
N ARG A 86 12.29 -24.86 -5.35
CA ARG A 86 12.72 -25.53 -6.59
C ARG A 86 14.19 -25.90 -6.57
N LEU A 87 15.05 -24.98 -6.14
CA LEU A 87 16.50 -25.21 -6.06
C LEU A 87 16.85 -26.32 -5.05
N ALA A 88 16.16 -26.40 -3.91
CA ALA A 88 16.38 -27.45 -2.92
C ALA A 88 16.01 -28.85 -3.47
N ILE A 89 14.89 -28.95 -4.20
CA ILE A 89 14.48 -30.19 -4.88
C ILE A 89 15.51 -30.60 -5.94
N GLU A 90 15.99 -29.66 -6.76
CA GLU A 90 17.02 -29.91 -7.77
C GLU A 90 18.37 -30.34 -7.16
N ALA A 91 18.70 -29.86 -5.96
CA ALA A 91 19.89 -30.25 -5.21
C ALA A 91 19.81 -31.67 -4.59
N GLY A 92 18.68 -32.37 -4.74
CA GLY A 92 18.47 -33.72 -4.19
C GLY A 92 18.21 -33.73 -2.68
N GLU A 93 17.88 -32.58 -2.09
CA GLU A 93 17.49 -32.48 -0.69
C GLU A 93 16.08 -33.09 -0.53
N PRO A 94 15.86 -33.99 0.45
CA PRO A 94 14.57 -34.66 0.59
C PRO A 94 13.47 -33.62 0.81
N ASP A 95 12.38 -33.75 0.06
CA ASP A 95 11.24 -32.84 0.17
C ASP A 95 10.72 -32.90 1.62
N PRO A 96 10.77 -31.78 2.39
CA PRO A 96 10.29 -31.76 3.76
C PRO A 96 8.79 -32.09 3.89
N ALA A 97 8.02 -32.09 2.80
CA ALA A 97 6.64 -32.58 2.77
C ALA A 97 6.51 -34.12 2.81
N THR A 98 7.60 -34.85 2.58
CA THR A 98 7.63 -36.33 2.53
C THR A 98 8.28 -36.99 3.76
N THR A 99 8.85 -36.20 4.67
CA THR A 99 9.67 -36.69 5.79
C THR A 99 8.93 -36.75 7.14
N THR A 100 7.62 -36.55 7.17
CA THR A 100 6.82 -36.71 8.39
C THR A 100 6.31 -38.15 8.49
N TRP A 101 7.07 -39.00 9.19
CA TRP A 101 6.61 -40.28 9.74
C TRP A 101 6.68 -40.21 11.27
#